data_AF-A0A818NWW0-F1
#
_entry.id   AF-A0A818NWW0-F1
#
_cell.length_a   1.000
_cell.length_b   1.000
_cell.length_c   1.000
_cell.angle_alpha   90.00
_cell.angle_beta   90.00
_cell.angle_gamma   90.00
#
_symmetry.space_group_name_H-M   'P 1'
#
loop_
_entity.id
_entity.type
_entity.pdbx_description
1 polymer ?
#
loop_
_entity_poly.entity_id
_entity_poly.type
_entity_poly.pdbx_seq_one_letter_code
_entity_poly.pdbx_strand_id
1 'polypeptide(L)' 'GHFGQVARGEFRGKPVAVKILHESSAAQNAQARKNFINEALLLQQYKHKNIVKFLGIAAIRDPLMIIMELIERM' A
#
# COMPACT_ATOMS: atom_id res chain seq x y z
N GLY A 1 6.59 8.38 4.10
CA GLY A 1 7.47 7.67 3.16
C GLY A 1 7.42 8.36 1.81
N HIS A 2 8.40 8.12 0.94
CA HIS A 2 8.64 8.90 -0.29
C HIS A 2 7.60 8.73 -1.43
N PHE A 3 6.60 7.85 -1.30
CA PHE A 3 5.72 7.47 -2.43
C PHE A 3 4.21 7.55 -2.17
N GLY A 4 3.74 8.16 -1.08
CA GLY A 4 2.29 8.25 -0.89
C GLY A 4 1.80 8.60 0.50
N GLN A 5 0.51 8.98 0.55
CA GLN A 5 -0.25 9.14 1.78
C GLN A 5 -0.67 7.75 2.29
N VAL A 6 -0.69 7.57 3.61
CA VAL A 6 -1.31 6.41 4.25
C VAL A 6 -2.60 6.87 4.92
N ALA A 7 -3.70 6.22 4.60
CA ALA A 7 -5.01 6.49 5.16
C ALA A 7 -5.54 5.26 5.89
N ARG A 8 -6.40 5.48 6.89
CA ARG A 8 -7.25 4.43 7.46
C ARG A 8 -8.37 4.12 6.46
N GLY A 9 -8.62 2.84 6.22
CA GLY A 9 -9.72 2.39 5.37
C GLY A 9 -10.42 1.17 5.95
N GLU A 10 -11.36 0.63 5.19
CA GLU A 10 -12.03 -0.63 5.48
C GLU A 10 -11.88 -1.59 4.30
N PHE A 11 -11.50 -2.83 4.58
CA PHE A 11 -11.42 -3.89 3.58
C PHE A 11 -12.08 -5.15 4.13
N ARG A 12 -13.15 -5.61 3.46
CA ARG A 12 -13.96 -6.77 3.87
C ARG A 12 -14.44 -6.66 5.34
N GLY A 13 -14.96 -5.49 5.72
CA GLY A 13 -15.47 -5.23 7.07
C GLY A 13 -14.40 -5.11 8.15
N LYS A 14 -13.11 -4.98 7.81
CA LYS A 14 -12.01 -4.83 8.75
C LYS A 14 -11.25 -3.53 8.54
N PRO A 15 -10.86 -2.83 9.63
CA PRO A 15 -10.03 -1.63 9.52
C PRO A 15 -8.64 -2.00 8.98
N VAL A 16 -8.14 -1.20 8.04
CA VAL A 16 -6.86 -1.41 7.34
C VAL A 16 -6.09 -0.11 7.18
N ALA A 17 -4.78 -0.24 6.97
CA ALA A 17 -3.95 0.86 6.47
C ALA A 17 -3.86 0.76 4.94
N VAL A 18 -4.16 1.86 4.26
CA VAL A 18 -4.12 1.96 2.80
C VAL A 18 -3.04 2.95 2.40
N LYS A 19 -2.00 2.47 1.73
CA LYS A 19 -0.98 3.34 1.14
C LYS A 19 -1.37 3.68 -0.29
N ILE A 20 -1.41 4.96 -0.62
CA ILE A 20 -1.99 5.49 -1.87
C ILE A 20 -0.91 6.17 -2.69
N LEU A 21 -0.77 5.79 -3.96
CA LEU A 21 0.00 6.51 -4.97
C LEU A 21 -0.97 7.18 -5.95
N HIS A 22 -1.02 8.51 -5.95
CA HIS A 22 -1.92 9.29 -6.81
C HIS A 22 -1.43 9.37 -8.26
N GLU A 23 -2.39 9.56 -9.17
CA GLU A 23 -2.18 9.63 -10.64
C GLU A 23 -1.12 10.66 -11.04
N SER A 24 -1.09 11.85 -10.43
CA SER A 24 -0.06 12.86 -10.71
C SER A 24 1.36 12.35 -10.48
N SER A 25 1.53 11.41 -9.54
CA SER A 25 2.80 10.76 -9.24
C SER A 25 3.04 9.48 -10.06
N ALA A 26 1.98 8.74 -10.41
CA ALA A 26 2.08 7.50 -11.19
C ALA A 26 2.25 7.75 -12.70
N ALA A 27 1.51 8.71 -13.26
CA ALA A 27 1.53 9.04 -14.68
C ALA A 27 2.79 9.83 -15.09
N GLN A 28 3.31 10.67 -14.20
CA GLN A 28 4.53 11.45 -14.47
C GLN A 28 5.82 10.71 -14.15
N ASN A 29 5.75 9.59 -13.41
CA ASN A 29 6.94 8.91 -12.92
C ASN A 29 6.78 7.38 -12.91
N ALA A 30 7.17 6.74 -14.03
CA ALA A 30 7.20 5.28 -14.16
C ALA A 30 8.06 4.61 -13.06
N GLN A 31 9.10 5.29 -12.57
CA GLN A 31 9.92 4.79 -11.47
C GLN A 31 9.14 4.80 -10.14
N ALA A 32 8.28 5.78 -9.89
CA ALA A 32 7.40 5.79 -8.71
C ALA A 32 6.42 4.62 -8.74
N ARG A 33 5.80 4.36 -9.90
CA ARG A 33 4.94 3.16 -10.08
C ARG A 33 5.73 1.88 -9.84
N LYS A 34 6.92 1.73 -10.44
CA LYS A 34 7.78 0.55 -10.24
C LYS A 34 8.16 0.35 -8.77
N ASN A 35 8.55 1.42 -8.07
CA ASN A 35 8.90 1.36 -6.66
C ASN A 35 7.70 0.96 -5.79
N PHE A 36 6.52 1.49 -6.09
CA PHE A 36 5.28 1.15 -5.39
C PHE A 36 4.91 -0.34 -5.57
N ILE A 37 5.00 -0.87 -6.79
CA ILE A 37 4.77 -2.30 -7.03
C ILE A 37 5.83 -3.16 -6.33
N ASN A 38 7.11 -2.77 -6.40
CA ASN A 38 8.18 -3.50 -5.71
C ASN A 38 7.98 -3.57 -4.19
N GLU A 39 7.51 -2.48 -3.57
CA GLU A 39 7.18 -2.46 -2.15
C GLU A 39 6.08 -3.47 -1.81
N ALA A 40 5.00 -3.52 -2.61
CA ALA A 40 3.94 -4.49 -2.43
C ALA A 40 4.45 -5.93 -2.56
N LEU A 41 5.29 -6.20 -3.56
CA LEU A 41 5.89 -7.52 -3.78
C LEU A 41 6.81 -7.95 -2.64
N LEU A 42 7.59 -7.03 -2.07
CA LEU A 42 8.43 -7.30 -0.91
C LEU A 42 7.58 -7.58 0.33
N LEU A 43 6.61 -6.72 0.64
CA LEU A 43 5.70 -6.90 1.78
C LEU A 43 4.90 -8.21 1.69
N GLN A 44 4.53 -8.64 0.48
CA GLN A 44 3.86 -9.92 0.27
C GLN A 44 4.73 -11.13 0.66
N GLN A 45 6.05 -11.02 0.52
CA GLN A 45 6.99 -12.12 0.81
C GLN A 45 7.28 -12.27 2.30
N TYR A 46 7.25 -11.17 3.07
CA TYR A 46 7.57 -11.20 4.48
C TYR A 46 6.36 -11.58 5.34
N LYS A 47 6.53 -12.61 6.18
CA LYS A 47 5.56 -13.04 7.18
C LYS A 47 6.26 -13.15 8.53
N HIS A 48 6.11 -12.13 9.36
CA HIS A 48 6.71 -12.10 10.69
C HIS A 48 5.89 -11.21 11.63
N LYS A 49 5.88 -11.52 12.93
CA LYS A 49 5.10 -10.79 13.95
C LYS A 49 5.42 -9.30 14.08
N ASN A 50 6.58 -8.87 13.60
CA ASN A 50 7.05 -7.48 13.64
C ASN A 50 7.04 -6.80 12.25
N ILE A 51 6.40 -7.41 11.25
CA ILE A 51 6.29 -6.86 9.90
C ILE A 51 4.81 -6.77 9.57
N VAL A 52 4.36 -5.60 9.11
CA VAL A 52 2.96 -5.37 8.74
C VAL A 52 2.52 -6.36 7.67
N LYS A 53 1.36 -6.96 7.88
CA LYS A 53 0.77 -7.96 7.01
C LYS A 53 0.21 -7.30 5.75
N PHE A 54 0.71 -7.74 4.60
CA PHE A 54 0.11 -7.46 3.30
C PHE A 54 -1.26 -8.16 3.18
N LEU A 55 -2.27 -7.42 2.73
CA LEU A 55 -3.63 -7.92 2.52
C LEU A 55 -4.04 -7.90 1.05
N GLY A 56 -3.52 -6.95 0.26
CA GLY A 56 -3.82 -6.87 -1.17
C GLY A 56 -3.25 -5.62 -1.83
N ILE A 57 -3.40 -5.55 -3.15
CA ILE A 57 -3.02 -4.40 -3.97
C ILE A 57 -4.12 -4.12 -5.01
N ALA A 58 -4.46 -2.85 -5.19
CA ALA A 58 -5.27 -2.36 -6.29
C ALA A 58 -4.37 -1.58 -7.25
N ALA A 59 -4.02 -2.19 -8.38
CA ALA A 59 -3.09 -1.62 -9.35
C ALA A 59 -3.64 -1.52 -10.79
N ILE A 60 -4.94 -1.77 -10.96
CA ILE A 60 -5.61 -1.76 -12.28
C ILE A 60 -6.00 -0.33 -12.68
N ARG A 61 -6.44 0.49 -11.73
CA ARG A 61 -6.91 1.86 -11.94
C ARG A 61 -6.27 2.77 -10.89
N ASP A 62 -6.11 4.03 -11.24
CA ASP A 62 -5.66 5.05 -10.30
C ASP A 62 -6.75 5.42 -9.27
N PRO A 63 -6.35 5.82 -8.05
CA PRO A 63 -4.98 5.77 -7.53
C PRO A 63 -4.56 4.32 -7.21
N LEU A 64 -3.26 4.01 -7.33
CA LEU A 64 -2.75 2.69 -6.93
C LEU A 64 -2.73 2.57 -5.41
N MET A 65 -3.14 1.43 -4.87
CA MET A 65 -3.31 1.23 -3.43
C MET A 65 -2.69 -0.08 -2.94
N ILE A 66 -1.94 -0.02 -1.85
CA ILE A 66 -1.51 -1.20 -1.07
C ILE A 66 -2.36 -1.26 0.19
N ILE A 67 -2.96 -2.42 0.43
CA ILE A 67 -3.83 -2.68 1.57
C ILE A 67 -3.05 -3.53 2.57
N MET A 68 -2.95 -3.05 3.80
CA MET A 68 -2.16 -3.67 4.87
C MET A 68 -2.99 -3.72 6.16
N GLU A 69 -2.57 -4.54 7.12
CA GLU A 69 -3.15 -4.46 8.45
C GLU A 69 -2.97 -3.07 9.06
N LEU A 70 -3.98 -2.62 9.80
CA LEU A 70 -3.89 -1.40 10.59
C LEU A 70 -3.20 -1.70 11.91
N ILE A 71 -2.13 -0.96 12.22
CA ILE A 71 -1.49 -0.99 13.53
C ILE A 71 -1.99 0.23 14.31
N GLU A 72 -2.74 -0.01 15.37
CA GLU A 72 -3.19 1.04 16.29
C GLU A 72 -2.12 1.23 17.38
N ARG A 73 -1.84 2.49 17.75
CA ARG A 73 -1.01 2.77 18.93
C ARG A 73 -1.82 2.41 20.17
N MET A 74 -1.26 1.53 21.00
CA MET A 74 -1.72 1.28 22.37
C MET A 74 -1.44 2.48 23.27
#